data_AF-A0A363TWW8-F1
#
_entry.id   AF-A0A363TWW8-F1
#
_cell.length_a   1.000
_cell.length_b   1.000
_cell.length_c   1.000
_cell.angle_alpha   90.00
_cell.angle_beta   90.00
_cell.angle_gamma   90.00
#
_symmetry.space_group_name_H-M   'P 1'
#
loop_
_entity.id
_entity.type
_entity.pdbx_description
1 polymer ?
#
loop_
_entity_poly.entity_id
_entity_poly.type
_entity_poly.pdbx_seq_one_letter_code
_entity_poly.pdbx_strand_id
1 'polypeptide(L)'
;AQKNIGPSGVVVVVVSKELVEKGRKDIPKIFQFRTHAENKSLYNTPPTFGVYMVRNVLSWLKSQGGLAKVEEANRKKAARLYGVIDKNSGFYRSPVERESRSVMNVVFRLPSEALEEQFIAEAKKRGMVGLKGHRSVGGIRVSIYNAAPYEWADALAGFMEEFMQGK
;
A
#
# COMPACT_ATOMS: atom_id res chain seq x y z
N ALA A 1 5.83 1.81 -9.31
CA ALA A 1 5.79 3.04 -8.47
C ALA A 1 4.41 3.30 -7.88
N GLN A 2 3.34 3.10 -8.65
CA GLN A 2 1.90 3.27 -8.37
C GLN A 2 1.35 2.97 -6.97
N LYS A 3 2.08 2.22 -6.13
CA LYS A 3 1.64 1.91 -4.77
C LYS A 3 2.11 2.95 -3.76
N ASN A 4 3.41 3.23 -3.72
CA ASN A 4 3.98 3.98 -2.60
C ASN A 4 5.01 5.05 -2.98
N ILE A 5 5.37 5.17 -4.26
CA ILE A 5 6.49 6.05 -4.68
C ILE A 5 6.21 6.85 -5.95
N GLY A 6 4.99 6.86 -6.48
CA GLY A 6 4.65 7.64 -7.68
C GLY A 6 3.52 7.02 -8.51
N PRO A 7 3.35 7.44 -9.78
CA PRO A 7 2.30 6.94 -10.67
C PRO A 7 2.58 5.54 -11.23
N SER A 8 1.61 4.96 -11.92
CA SER A 8 1.80 3.77 -12.76
C SER A 8 2.70 4.06 -13.97
N GLY A 9 3.30 3.01 -14.53
CA GLY A 9 4.15 3.11 -15.73
C GLY A 9 5.65 3.20 -15.47
N VAL A 10 6.11 3.24 -14.22
CA VAL A 10 7.54 3.18 -13.88
C VAL A 10 7.83 2.13 -12.80
N VAL A 11 8.92 1.38 -13.01
CA VAL A 11 9.45 0.37 -12.09
C VAL A 11 10.84 0.80 -11.66
N VAL A 12 11.09 0.78 -10.35
CA VAL A 12 12.42 1.03 -9.78
C VAL A 12 12.99 -0.33 -9.40
N VAL A 13 14.22 -0.59 -9.84
CA VAL A 13 14.96 -1.81 -9.53
C VAL A 13 16.25 -1.44 -8.82
N VAL A 14 16.48 -2.02 -7.65
CA VAL A 14 17.75 -1.98 -6.93
C VAL A 14 18.33 -3.38 -6.98
N VAL A 15 19.42 -3.55 -7.72
CA VAL A 15 20.04 -4.85 -7.99
C VAL A 15 21.55 -4.76 -7.77
N SER A 16 22.15 -5.80 -7.21
CA SER A 16 23.61 -5.83 -7.01
C SER A 16 24.34 -5.95 -8.35
N LYS A 17 25.52 -5.34 -8.44
CA LYS A 17 26.34 -5.36 -9.67
C LYS A 17 26.70 -6.79 -10.08
N GLU A 18 27.04 -7.63 -9.11
CA GLU A 18 27.35 -9.05 -9.34
C GLU A 18 26.19 -9.81 -10.03
N LEU A 19 24.95 -9.58 -9.60
CA LEU A 19 23.79 -10.22 -10.22
C LEU A 19 23.52 -9.70 -11.64
N VAL A 20 23.83 -8.42 -11.90
CA VAL A 20 23.75 -7.85 -13.26
C VAL A 20 24.75 -8.54 -14.19
N GLU A 21 25.98 -8.78 -13.72
CA GLU A 21 27.05 -9.42 -14.50
C GLU A 21 26.76 -10.91 -14.78
N LYS A 22 26.19 -11.62 -13.79
CA LYS A 22 25.80 -13.04 -13.89
C LYS A 22 24.50 -13.27 -14.69
N GLY A 23 23.81 -12.21 -15.10
CA GLY A 23 22.54 -12.30 -15.82
C GLY A 23 22.66 -13.07 -17.14
N ARG A 24 21.57 -13.74 -17.52
CA ARG A 24 21.44 -14.44 -18.81
C ARG A 24 21.69 -13.49 -19.98
N LYS A 25 22.51 -13.95 -20.92
CA LYS A 25 22.92 -13.17 -22.12
C LYS A 25 22.16 -13.58 -23.38
N ASP A 26 21.44 -14.70 -23.32
CA ASP A 26 20.70 -15.34 -24.41
C ASP A 26 19.24 -14.87 -24.53
N ILE A 27 18.85 -13.84 -23.78
CA ILE A 27 17.51 -13.22 -23.83
C ILE A 27 17.55 -11.87 -24.56
N PRO A 28 16.43 -11.35 -25.08
CA PRO A 28 16.39 -10.02 -25.68
C PRO A 28 17.00 -8.92 -24.80
N LYS A 29 17.77 -8.00 -25.40
CA LYS A 29 18.51 -6.95 -24.66
C LYS A 29 17.65 -6.14 -23.70
N ILE A 30 16.40 -5.85 -24.08
CA ILE A 30 15.44 -5.11 -23.24
C ILE A 30 15.10 -5.81 -21.91
N PHE A 31 15.27 -7.14 -21.83
CA PHE A 31 15.04 -7.91 -20.61
C PHE A 31 16.31 -8.14 -19.79
N GLN A 32 17.47 -7.73 -20.28
CA GLN A 32 18.72 -7.87 -19.55
C GLN A 32 18.96 -6.63 -18.68
N PHE A 33 19.11 -6.81 -17.36
CA PHE A 33 19.46 -5.69 -16.47
C PHE A 33 20.78 -5.02 -16.86
N ARG A 34 21.72 -5.75 -17.47
CA ARG A 34 22.98 -5.19 -17.96
C ARG A 34 22.76 -4.07 -18.98
N THR A 35 21.82 -4.26 -19.91
CA THR A 35 21.51 -3.26 -20.94
C THR A 35 21.04 -1.97 -20.29
N HIS A 36 20.15 -2.09 -19.29
CA HIS A 36 19.66 -0.94 -18.54
C HIS A 36 20.78 -0.28 -17.71
N ALA A 37 21.65 -1.05 -17.08
CA ALA A 37 22.75 -0.52 -16.28
C ALA A 37 23.80 0.21 -17.14
N GLU A 38 24.25 -0.41 -18.24
CA GLU A 38 25.25 0.13 -19.17
C GLU A 38 24.74 1.44 -19.84
N ASN A 39 23.43 1.54 -20.09
CA ASN A 39 22.80 2.72 -20.71
C ASN A 39 22.18 3.70 -19.69
N LYS A 40 22.44 3.56 -18.38
CA LYS A 40 21.85 4.42 -17.33
C LYS A 40 20.32 4.53 -17.42
N SER A 41 19.65 3.43 -17.74
CA SER A 41 18.21 3.31 -17.97
C SER A 41 17.67 4.13 -19.17
N LEU A 42 18.54 4.48 -20.12
CA LEU A 42 18.21 5.25 -21.33
C LEU A 42 18.44 4.44 -22.62
N TYR A 43 18.33 3.11 -22.55
CA TYR A 43 18.47 2.26 -23.74
C TYR A 43 17.37 2.54 -24.79
N ASN A 44 16.16 2.86 -24.35
CA ASN A 44 15.04 3.32 -25.15
C ASN A 44 14.34 4.49 -24.44
N THR A 45 13.27 5.03 -25.05
CA THR A 45 12.51 6.15 -24.46
C THR A 45 11.94 5.77 -23.08
N PRO A 46 12.39 6.41 -21.98
CA PRO A 46 11.91 6.10 -20.64
C PRO A 46 10.54 6.77 -20.38
N PRO A 47 9.80 6.34 -19.35
CA PRO A 47 8.58 7.01 -18.90
C PRO A 47 8.92 8.33 -18.18
N THR A 48 9.30 9.35 -18.95
CA THR A 48 9.88 10.63 -18.46
C THR A 48 9.03 11.27 -17.35
N PHE A 49 7.71 11.39 -17.56
CA PHE A 49 6.79 11.92 -16.56
C PHE A 49 6.74 11.06 -15.29
N GLY A 50 6.74 9.73 -15.44
CA GLY A 50 6.76 8.81 -14.30
C GLY A 50 8.02 8.96 -13.46
N VAL A 51 9.19 9.06 -14.11
CA VAL A 51 10.48 9.30 -13.44
C VAL A 51 10.49 10.65 -12.71
N TYR A 52 10.00 11.71 -13.36
CA TYR A 52 9.87 13.03 -12.76
C TYR A 52 9.01 13.03 -11.49
N MET A 53 7.85 12.37 -11.53
CA MET A 53 6.95 12.27 -10.38
C MET A 53 7.57 11.45 -9.24
N VAL A 54 8.26 10.35 -9.55
CA VAL A 54 8.98 9.57 -8.53
C VAL A 54 10.02 10.45 -7.82
N ARG A 55 10.80 11.24 -8.56
CA ARG A 55 11.77 12.19 -7.99
C ARG A 55 11.09 13.17 -7.02
N ASN A 56 9.92 13.71 -7.37
CA ASN A 56 9.19 14.63 -6.50
C ASN A 56 8.66 13.94 -5.24
N VAL A 57 8.11 12.73 -5.34
CA VAL A 57 7.65 11.95 -4.18
C VAL A 57 8.82 11.61 -3.25
N LEU A 58 9.98 11.25 -3.79
CA LEU A 58 11.19 11.00 -2.98
C LEU A 58 11.68 12.27 -2.26
N SER A 59 11.59 13.43 -2.93
CA SER A 59 11.90 14.72 -2.30
C SER A 59 10.94 15.06 -1.17
N TRP A 60 9.63 14.82 -1.37
CA TRP A 60 8.63 14.98 -0.33
C TRP A 60 8.87 14.03 0.85
N LEU A 61 9.19 12.75 0.62
CA LEU A 61 9.52 11.82 1.71
C LEU A 61 10.71 12.30 2.54
N LYS A 62 11.73 12.89 1.92
CA LYS A 62 12.85 13.52 2.64
C LYS A 62 12.38 14.70 3.49
N SER A 63 11.50 15.55 2.96
CA SER A 63 10.97 16.69 3.72
C SER A 63 10.05 16.28 4.87
N GLN A 64 9.48 15.08 4.85
CA GLN A 64 8.72 14.50 5.98
C GLN A 64 9.63 13.97 7.12
N GLY A 65 10.95 14.15 7.04
CA GLY A 65 11.91 13.59 8.00
C GLY A 65 12.46 12.21 7.60
N GLY A 66 12.29 11.82 6.34
CA GLY A 66 12.85 10.59 5.79
C GLY A 66 12.14 9.32 6.26
N LEU A 67 12.78 8.17 6.02
CA LEU A 67 12.15 6.86 6.22
C LEU A 67 11.74 6.60 7.67
N ALA A 68 12.53 7.04 8.66
CA ALA A 68 12.23 6.83 10.07
C ALA A 68 10.90 7.49 10.49
N LYS A 69 10.68 8.75 10.08
CA LYS A 69 9.45 9.48 10.38
C LYS A 69 8.25 8.96 9.60
N VAL A 70 8.45 8.56 8.35
CA VAL A 70 7.41 7.90 7.55
C VAL A 70 7.02 6.55 8.15
N GLU A 71 7.98 5.78 8.66
CA GLU A 71 7.73 4.52 9.36
C GLU A 71 6.91 4.74 10.65
N GLU A 72 7.32 5.70 11.48
CA GLU A 72 6.59 6.09 12.71
C GLU A 72 5.12 6.42 12.39
N ALA A 73 4.89 7.27 11.39
CA ALA A 73 3.54 7.66 10.96
C ALA A 73 2.73 6.46 10.43
N ASN A 74 3.35 5.59 9.63
CA ASN A 74 2.69 4.40 9.09
C ASN A 74 2.32 3.40 10.19
N ARG A 75 3.19 3.20 11.17
CA ARG A 75 2.91 2.35 12.34
C ARG A 75 1.77 2.93 13.17
N LYS A 76 1.72 4.25 13.38
CA LYS A 76 0.62 4.91 14.09
C LYS A 76 -0.74 4.69 13.40
N LYS A 77 -0.80 4.81 12.06
CA LYS A 77 -2.00 4.51 11.27
C LYS A 77 -2.44 3.06 11.43
N ALA A 78 -1.50 2.12 11.23
CA ALA A 78 -1.77 0.70 11.33
C ALA A 78 -2.25 0.32 12.75
N ALA A 79 -1.59 0.85 13.79
CA ALA A 79 -1.96 0.62 15.18
C ALA A 79 -3.37 1.12 15.51
N ARG A 80 -3.79 2.27 14.98
CA ARG A 80 -5.16 2.78 15.19
C ARG A 80 -6.20 1.79 14.63
N LEU A 81 -6.02 1.31 13.40
CA LEU A 81 -6.94 0.38 12.75
C LEU A 81 -6.91 -1.01 13.41
N TYR A 82 -5.72 -1.57 13.62
CA TYR A 82 -5.58 -2.88 14.28
C TYR A 82 -6.08 -2.85 15.73
N GLY A 83 -5.95 -1.72 16.43
CA GLY A 83 -6.52 -1.55 17.77
C GLY A 83 -8.03 -1.74 17.79
N VAL A 84 -8.76 -1.19 16.81
CA VAL A 84 -10.21 -1.40 16.68
C VAL A 84 -10.52 -2.87 16.35
N ILE A 85 -9.75 -3.48 15.45
CA ILE A 85 -9.95 -4.89 15.07
C ILE A 85 -9.72 -5.81 16.28
N ASP A 86 -8.63 -5.62 17.01
CA ASP A 86 -8.26 -6.49 18.13
C ASP A 86 -9.20 -6.31 19.34
N LYS A 87 -9.60 -5.07 19.64
CA LYS A 87 -10.56 -4.77 20.72
C LYS A 87 -11.94 -5.37 20.45
N ASN A 88 -12.31 -5.53 19.17
CA ASN A 88 -13.63 -5.98 18.74
C ASN A 88 -13.55 -7.27 17.92
N SER A 89 -12.72 -8.21 18.35
CA SER A 89 -12.36 -9.44 17.61
C SER A 89 -13.55 -10.38 17.32
N GLY A 90 -14.64 -10.26 18.08
CA GLY A 90 -15.90 -10.97 17.80
C GLY A 90 -16.65 -10.47 16.56
N PHE A 91 -16.34 -9.26 16.10
CA PHE A 91 -17.02 -8.63 14.95
C PHE A 91 -16.06 -8.39 13.78
N TYR A 92 -14.89 -7.82 14.06
CA TYR A 92 -13.84 -7.61 13.06
C TYR A 92 -12.74 -8.65 13.22
N ARG A 93 -12.51 -9.47 12.18
CA ARG A 93 -11.50 -10.54 12.23
C ARG A 93 -10.42 -10.32 11.17
N SER A 94 -9.18 -10.08 11.61
CA SER A 94 -8.00 -10.19 10.73
C SER A 94 -7.72 -11.66 10.40
N PRO A 95 -7.59 -12.06 9.12
CA PRO A 95 -7.15 -13.41 8.75
C PRO A 95 -5.64 -13.61 8.90
N VAL A 96 -4.89 -12.57 9.29
CA VAL A 96 -3.43 -12.58 9.42
C VAL A 96 -3.03 -12.61 10.90
N GLU A 97 -2.09 -13.49 11.23
CA GLU A 97 -1.42 -13.56 12.53
C GLU A 97 -0.73 -12.23 12.88
N ARG A 98 -0.67 -11.89 14.18
CA ARG A 98 -0.31 -10.53 14.62
C ARG A 98 1.07 -10.07 14.14
N GLU A 99 2.08 -10.94 14.23
CA GLU A 99 3.46 -10.60 13.87
C GLU A 99 3.68 -10.44 12.36
N SER A 100 2.77 -10.97 11.53
CA SER A 100 2.84 -10.89 10.06
C SER A 100 1.93 -9.80 9.49
N ARG A 101 1.30 -8.98 10.34
CA ARG A 101 0.39 -7.91 9.91
C ARG A 101 1.12 -6.82 9.15
N SER A 102 0.55 -6.46 8.00
CA SER A 102 1.10 -5.39 7.16
C SER A 102 0.78 -4.01 7.75
N VAL A 103 1.79 -3.14 7.83
CA VAL A 103 1.60 -1.72 8.14
C VAL A 103 1.13 -0.88 6.93
N MET A 104 0.93 -1.53 5.77
CA MET A 104 0.51 -0.88 4.53
C MET A 104 -0.90 -1.28 4.09
N ASN A 105 -1.26 -2.57 4.23
CA ASN A 105 -2.54 -3.10 3.78
C ASN A 105 -3.19 -3.88 4.91
N VAL A 106 -4.06 -3.20 5.65
CA VAL A 106 -4.83 -3.81 6.74
C VAL A 106 -5.99 -4.57 6.13
N VAL A 107 -6.14 -5.85 6.47
CA VAL A 107 -7.21 -6.72 5.97
C VAL A 107 -8.02 -7.30 7.12
N PHE A 108 -9.33 -7.36 6.96
CA PHE A 108 -10.23 -7.95 7.94
C PHE A 108 -11.54 -8.41 7.30
N ARG A 109 -12.25 -9.28 8.01
CA ARG A 109 -13.58 -9.80 7.69
C ARG A 109 -14.60 -9.29 8.70
N LEU A 110 -15.84 -9.22 8.28
CA LEU A 110 -17.01 -9.05 9.16
C LEU A 110 -17.72 -10.41 9.33
N PRO A 111 -18.76 -10.52 10.18
CA PRO A 111 -19.43 -11.81 10.44
C PRO A 111 -20.08 -12.45 9.20
N SER A 112 -20.43 -11.67 8.17
CA SER A 112 -20.95 -12.17 6.90
C SER A 112 -20.60 -11.23 5.75
N GLU A 113 -20.64 -11.75 4.52
CA GLU A 113 -20.36 -10.98 3.30
C GLU A 113 -21.40 -9.86 3.07
N ALA A 114 -22.67 -10.11 3.43
CA ALA A 114 -23.71 -9.07 3.39
C ALA A 114 -23.34 -7.85 4.27
N LEU A 115 -22.73 -8.10 5.43
CA LEU A 115 -22.26 -7.04 6.32
C LEU A 115 -21.01 -6.34 5.77
N GLU A 116 -20.14 -7.06 5.05
CA GLU A 116 -19.00 -6.46 4.33
C GLU A 116 -19.48 -5.52 3.22
N GLU A 117 -20.49 -5.94 2.45
CA GLU A 117 -21.11 -5.11 1.41
C GLU A 117 -21.78 -3.87 2.01
N GLN A 118 -22.53 -4.03 3.10
CA GLN A 118 -23.14 -2.91 3.81
C GLN A 118 -22.08 -1.94 4.35
N PHE A 119 -21.02 -2.45 4.97
CA PHE A 119 -19.90 -1.65 5.47
C PHE A 119 -19.27 -0.80 4.35
N ILE A 120 -18.99 -1.41 3.20
CA ILE A 120 -18.42 -0.71 2.03
C ILE A 120 -19.40 0.35 1.51
N ALA A 121 -20.69 0.03 1.42
CA ALA A 121 -21.70 0.95 0.92
C ALA A 121 -21.86 2.17 1.84
N GLU A 122 -21.87 1.98 3.16
CA GLU A 122 -21.98 3.06 4.14
C GLU A 122 -20.70 3.89 4.23
N ALA A 123 -19.53 3.25 4.24
CA ALA A 123 -18.25 3.94 4.20
C ALA A 123 -18.14 4.84 2.97
N LYS A 124 -18.62 4.36 1.81
CA LYS A 124 -18.65 5.13 0.56
C LYS A 124 -19.51 6.40 0.67
N LYS A 125 -20.64 6.37 1.39
CA LYS A 125 -21.47 7.56 1.65
C LYS A 125 -20.71 8.63 2.44
N ARG A 126 -19.69 8.22 3.22
CA ARG A 126 -18.79 9.10 3.97
C ARG A 126 -17.51 9.46 3.21
N GLY A 127 -17.44 9.16 1.90
CA GLY A 127 -16.27 9.43 1.06
C GLY A 127 -15.11 8.45 1.25
N MET A 128 -15.27 7.39 2.04
CA MET A 128 -14.23 6.38 2.25
C MET A 128 -14.28 5.34 1.13
N VAL A 129 -13.32 5.40 0.20
CA VAL A 129 -13.30 4.60 -1.02
C VAL A 129 -12.17 3.58 -1.04
N GLY A 130 -12.28 2.56 -1.91
CA GLY A 130 -11.22 1.57 -2.10
C GLY A 130 -11.14 0.48 -1.02
N LEU A 131 -12.16 0.35 -0.18
CA LEU A 131 -12.19 -0.57 0.96
C LEU A 131 -12.54 -2.02 0.58
N LYS A 132 -13.09 -2.26 -0.61
CA LYS A 132 -13.43 -3.62 -1.06
C LYS A 132 -12.16 -4.46 -1.18
N GLY A 133 -12.16 -5.61 -0.50
CA GLY A 133 -11.08 -6.59 -0.56
C GLY A 133 -10.83 -7.09 -1.97
N HIS A 134 -9.65 -7.70 -2.17
CA HIS A 134 -9.32 -8.25 -3.49
C HIS A 134 -10.28 -9.39 -3.85
N ARG A 135 -10.69 -9.46 -5.12
CA ARG A 135 -11.70 -10.42 -5.61
C ARG A 135 -11.41 -11.89 -5.29
N SER A 136 -10.14 -12.26 -5.17
CA SER A 136 -9.72 -13.65 -4.87
C SER A 136 -9.83 -14.03 -3.39
N VAL A 137 -10.06 -13.06 -2.51
CA VAL A 137 -10.10 -13.26 -1.04
C VAL A 137 -11.41 -12.76 -0.44
N GLY A 138 -12.03 -11.71 -1.00
CA GLY A 138 -13.17 -11.03 -0.39
C GLY A 138 -12.76 -10.15 0.79
N GLY A 139 -13.71 -9.80 1.66
CA GLY A 139 -13.44 -9.01 2.86
C GLY A 139 -13.24 -7.53 2.63
N ILE A 140 -12.67 -6.88 3.65
CA ILE A 140 -12.27 -5.48 3.65
C ILE A 140 -10.74 -5.38 3.55
N ARG A 141 -10.26 -4.44 2.74
CA ARG A 141 -8.83 -4.09 2.65
C ARG A 141 -8.65 -2.58 2.68
N VAL A 142 -7.86 -2.11 3.64
CA VAL A 142 -7.52 -0.70 3.82
C VAL A 142 -6.05 -0.50 3.46
N SER A 143 -5.78 0.20 2.36
CA SER A 143 -4.41 0.52 1.92
C SER A 143 -3.99 1.90 2.44
N ILE A 144 -3.14 1.93 3.47
CA ILE A 144 -2.67 3.12 4.19
C ILE A 144 -1.24 3.50 3.81
N TYR A 145 -0.96 3.58 2.50
CA TYR A 145 0.34 3.96 1.94
C TYR A 145 0.86 5.31 2.48
N ASN A 146 2.11 5.67 2.17
CA ASN A 146 2.78 6.85 2.72
C ASN A 146 1.98 8.15 2.55
N ALA A 147 1.30 8.30 1.41
CA ALA A 147 0.48 9.48 1.11
C ALA A 147 -0.88 9.52 1.83
N ALA A 148 -1.31 8.40 2.45
CA ALA A 148 -2.53 8.38 3.26
C ALA A 148 -2.24 9.05 4.62
N PRO A 149 -2.92 10.15 4.96
CA PRO A 149 -2.71 10.88 6.20
C PRO A 149 -3.32 10.11 7.40
N TYR A 150 -2.91 10.46 8.62
CA TYR A 150 -3.35 9.75 9.83
C TYR A 150 -4.86 9.88 10.06
N GLU A 151 -5.37 11.06 9.76
CA GLU A 151 -6.77 11.47 9.90
C GLU A 151 -7.71 10.56 9.12
N TRP A 152 -7.27 10.01 7.98
CA TRP A 152 -8.07 9.04 7.22
C TRP A 152 -8.18 7.69 7.93
N ALA A 153 -7.08 7.22 8.53
CA ALA A 153 -7.09 5.98 9.32
C ALA A 153 -7.93 6.16 10.59
N ASP A 154 -7.85 7.32 11.23
CA ASP A 154 -8.63 7.63 12.43
C ASP A 154 -10.13 7.78 12.12
N ALA A 155 -10.50 8.50 11.05
CA ALA A 155 -11.88 8.61 10.61
C ALA A 155 -12.50 7.25 10.26
N LEU A 156 -11.72 6.37 9.60
CA LEU A 156 -12.17 5.01 9.31
C LEU A 156 -12.33 4.19 10.60
N ALA A 157 -11.41 4.34 11.56
CA ALA A 157 -11.51 3.66 12.85
C ALA A 157 -12.76 4.09 13.63
N GLY A 158 -13.08 5.39 13.65
CA GLY A 158 -14.33 5.89 14.23
C GLY A 158 -15.58 5.34 13.52
N PHE A 159 -15.57 5.32 12.18
CA PHE A 159 -16.64 4.66 11.43
C PHE A 159 -16.77 3.17 11.76
N MET A 160 -15.67 2.44 11.93
CA MET A 160 -15.70 1.03 12.34
C MET A 160 -16.34 0.85 13.71
N GLU A 161 -16.05 1.73 14.67
CA GLU A 161 -16.63 1.72 16.01
C GLU A 161 -18.15 1.99 15.94
N GLU A 162 -18.58 3.00 15.18
CA GLU A 162 -20.00 3.33 14.97
C GLU A 162 -20.78 2.24 14.24
N PHE A 163 -20.22 1.69 13.16
CA PHE A 163 -20.87 0.66 12.34
C PHE A 163 -21.14 -0.63 13.13
N MET A 164 -20.30 -0.93 14.11
CA MET A 164 -20.51 -2.06 15.02
C MET A 164 -21.61 -1.78 16.05
N GLN A 165 -21.71 -0.54 16.56
CA GLN A 165 -22.72 -0.14 17.55
C GLN A 165 -24.12 0.06 16.95
N GLY A 166 -24.20 0.45 15.67
CA GLY A 166 -25.45 0.59 14.93
C GLY A 166 -26.09 -0.74 14.50
N LYS A 167 -25.62 -1.87 15.07
CA LYS A 167 -26.16 -3.21 14.90
C LYS A 167 -26.66 -3.78 16.22
#